data_AF-A0A938Q8X1-F1
#
_entry.id   AF-A0A938Q8X1-F1
#
_cell.length_a   1.000
_cell.length_b   1.000
_cell.length_c   1.000
_cell.angle_alpha   90.00
_cell.angle_beta   90.00
_cell.angle_gamma   90.00
#
_symmetry.space_group_name_H-M   'P 1'
#
loop_
_entity.id
_entity.type
_entity.pdbx_description
1 polymer ?
#
loop_
_entity_poly.entity_id
_entity_poly.type
_entity_poly.pdbx_seq_one_letter_code
_entity_poly.pdbx_strand_id
1 'polypeptide(L)'
;MKFNSETLQKSFEQSKMVLENIHNIKDLISEDIKKLEAYIKSLNLNETIDYIFSTSYIYIGPNGIPSSEKLIVWDHNKKRLLYVENQYEASSWDVYCIEAYIDGDIGDEDNNKTTIIEKPLIETSFVTRKEVYESGELAKFLLFVKQRYEIVDLTLVTPMQ
;
A
#
# COMPACT_ATOMS: atom_id res chain seq x y z
N MET A 1 12.13 34.05 -13.47
CA MET A 1 13.50 33.50 -13.37
C MET A 1 14.15 33.57 -14.76
N LYS A 2 15.44 33.86 -14.88
CA LYS A 2 16.13 33.96 -16.18
C LYS A 2 17.45 33.18 -16.14
N PHE A 3 17.63 32.28 -17.10
CA PHE A 3 18.80 31.45 -17.29
C PHE A 3 19.64 31.95 -18.48
N ASN A 4 20.95 31.78 -18.40
CA ASN A 4 21.87 32.21 -19.46
C ASN A 4 21.94 31.21 -20.63
N SER A 5 21.54 29.95 -20.41
CA SER A 5 21.44 28.94 -21.47
C SER A 5 20.08 29.06 -22.17
N GLU A 6 20.09 29.28 -23.47
CA GLU A 6 18.86 29.35 -24.27
C GLU A 6 18.06 28.04 -24.22
N THR A 7 18.74 26.90 -24.28
CA THR A 7 18.11 25.57 -24.17
C THR A 7 17.42 25.39 -22.81
N LEU A 8 18.08 25.82 -21.74
CA LEU A 8 17.52 25.76 -20.39
C LEU A 8 16.34 26.72 -20.23
N GLN A 9 16.45 27.96 -20.73
CA GLN A 9 15.36 28.94 -20.68
C GLN A 9 14.12 28.42 -21.44
N LYS A 10 14.29 27.87 -22.65
CA LYS A 10 13.19 27.29 -23.43
C LYS A 10 12.53 26.13 -22.68
N SER A 11 13.32 25.23 -22.12
CA SER A 11 12.80 24.08 -21.36
C SER A 11 12.05 24.52 -20.09
N PHE A 12 12.55 25.55 -19.40
CA PHE A 12 11.89 26.15 -18.25
C PHE A 12 10.54 26.76 -18.63
N GLU A 13 10.48 27.62 -19.65
CA GLU A 13 9.22 28.25 -20.07
C GLU A 13 8.17 27.22 -20.52
N GLN A 14 8.59 26.16 -21.21
CA GLN A 14 7.70 25.04 -21.59
C GLN A 14 7.16 24.28 -20.38
N SER A 15 7.96 24.14 -19.33
CA SER A 15 7.60 23.36 -18.13
C SER A 15 7.01 24.22 -17.01
N LYS A 16 7.02 25.55 -17.15
CA LYS A 16 6.72 26.50 -16.07
C LYS A 16 5.36 26.23 -15.40
N MET A 17 4.30 26.11 -16.20
CA MET A 17 2.96 25.82 -15.67
C MET A 17 2.91 24.49 -14.91
N VAL A 18 3.61 23.47 -15.41
CA VAL A 18 3.67 22.16 -14.74
C VAL A 18 4.41 22.28 -13.41
N LEU A 19 5.57 22.94 -13.40
CA LEU A 19 6.37 23.15 -12.20
C LEU A 19 5.63 23.96 -11.13
N GLU A 20 4.88 24.98 -11.55
CA GLU A 20 4.04 25.79 -10.67
C GLU A 20 2.86 24.97 -10.10
N ASN A 21 2.31 24.03 -10.88
CA ASN A 21 1.22 23.16 -10.44
C ASN A 21 1.66 21.99 -9.54
N ILE A 22 2.95 21.67 -9.44
CA ILE A 22 3.43 20.57 -8.57
C ILE A 22 3.01 20.79 -7.12
N HIS A 23 3.00 22.04 -6.62
CA HIS A 23 2.59 22.32 -5.26
C HIS A 23 1.10 22.01 -5.03
N ASN A 24 0.24 22.41 -5.97
CA ASN A 24 -1.20 22.14 -5.91
C ASN A 24 -1.48 20.64 -5.91
N ILE A 25 -0.76 19.86 -6.73
CA ILE A 25 -0.91 18.40 -6.77
C ILE A 25 -0.45 17.77 -5.45
N LYS A 26 0.67 18.23 -4.89
CA LYS A 26 1.17 17.77 -3.58
C LYS A 26 0.14 17.99 -2.47
N ASP A 27 -0.48 19.16 -2.46
CA ASP A 27 -1.44 19.54 -1.44
C ASP A 27 -2.74 18.75 -1.61
N LEU A 28 -3.24 18.61 -2.84
CA LEU A 28 -4.43 17.82 -3.15
C LEU A 28 -4.29 16.37 -2.69
N ILE A 29 -3.19 15.70 -3.06
CA ILE A 29 -2.93 14.31 -2.64
C ILE A 29 -2.86 14.20 -1.11
N SER A 30 -2.24 15.19 -0.46
CA SER A 30 -2.15 15.22 1.00
C SER A 30 -3.52 15.40 1.67
N GLU A 31 -4.37 16.25 1.11
CA GLU A 31 -5.73 16.46 1.61
C GLU A 31 -6.59 15.21 1.48
N ASP A 32 -6.53 14.52 0.34
CA ASP A 32 -7.35 13.32 0.12
C ASP A 32 -6.95 12.17 1.04
N ILE A 33 -5.65 11.97 1.27
CA ILE A 33 -5.16 11.01 2.27
C ILE A 33 -5.70 11.36 3.67
N LYS A 34 -5.65 12.64 4.07
CA LYS A 34 -6.17 13.09 5.37
C LYS A 34 -7.68 12.90 5.49
N LYS A 35 -8.44 13.21 4.43
CA LYS A 35 -9.90 13.03 4.38
C LYS A 35 -10.27 11.55 4.52
N LEU A 36 -9.58 10.68 3.80
CA LEU A 36 -9.79 9.23 3.91
C LEU A 36 -9.45 8.73 5.31
N GLU A 37 -8.29 9.12 5.87
CA GLU A 37 -7.91 8.75 7.23
C GLU A 37 -8.98 9.19 8.25
N ALA A 38 -9.45 10.44 8.17
CA ALA A 38 -10.50 10.96 9.02
C ALA A 38 -11.83 10.19 8.88
N TYR A 39 -12.19 9.82 7.65
CA TYR A 39 -13.36 9.00 7.38
C TYR A 39 -13.24 7.61 8.03
N ILE A 40 -12.15 6.88 7.79
CA ILE A 40 -11.92 5.56 8.40
C ILE A 40 -11.92 5.65 9.93
N LYS A 41 -11.34 6.71 10.49
CA LYS A 41 -11.35 6.99 11.93
C LYS A 41 -12.77 7.12 12.49
N SER A 42 -13.68 7.74 11.72
CA SER A 42 -15.09 7.90 12.11
C SER A 42 -15.88 6.59 12.12
N LEU A 43 -15.41 5.56 11.41
CA LEU A 43 -16.05 4.23 11.39
C LEU A 43 -15.80 3.43 12.67
N ASN A 44 -14.89 3.87 13.55
CA ASN A 44 -14.54 3.19 14.80
C ASN A 44 -14.18 1.71 14.60
N LEU A 45 -13.42 1.40 13.55
CA LEU A 45 -12.95 0.04 13.29
C LEU A 45 -12.06 -0.45 14.45
N ASN A 46 -12.36 -1.65 14.94
CA ASN A 46 -11.72 -2.28 16.11
C ASN A 46 -10.65 -3.30 15.73
N GLU A 47 -10.12 -3.22 14.52
CA GLU A 47 -9.04 -4.08 14.03
C GLU A 47 -8.11 -3.30 13.10
N THR A 48 -6.88 -3.80 13.00
CA THR A 48 -5.93 -3.41 11.97
C THR A 48 -6.33 -4.06 10.64
N ILE A 49 -6.22 -3.32 9.55
CA ILE A 49 -6.60 -3.81 8.21
C ILE A 49 -5.41 -3.67 7.28
N ASP A 50 -4.93 -4.80 6.79
CA ASP A 50 -3.80 -4.86 5.88
C ASP A 50 -4.29 -5.06 4.44
N TYR A 51 -3.95 -4.13 3.56
CA TYR A 51 -4.28 -4.19 2.14
C TYR A 51 -3.00 -4.22 1.32
N ILE A 52 -2.64 -5.40 0.84
CA ILE A 52 -1.51 -5.61 -0.07
C ILE A 52 -1.92 -5.15 -1.48
N PHE A 53 -1.19 -4.19 -2.04
CA PHE A 53 -1.48 -3.67 -3.38
C PHE A 53 -0.37 -3.94 -4.40
N SER A 54 0.81 -4.37 -3.94
CA SER A 54 1.91 -4.74 -4.82
C SER A 54 2.71 -5.86 -4.20
N THR A 55 3.03 -6.86 -5.01
CA THR A 55 3.94 -7.95 -4.66
C THR A 55 4.92 -8.13 -5.81
N SER A 56 6.21 -8.19 -5.49
CA SER A 56 7.22 -8.69 -6.42
C SER A 56 7.60 -10.10 -6.02
N TYR A 57 8.00 -10.93 -6.99
CA TYR A 57 8.36 -12.32 -6.74
C TYR A 57 9.77 -12.61 -7.28
N ILE A 58 10.55 -13.39 -6.53
CA ILE A 58 11.70 -14.09 -7.09
C ILE A 58 11.16 -15.37 -7.74
N TYR A 59 11.36 -15.50 -9.06
CA TYR A 59 10.89 -16.65 -9.80
C TYR A 59 11.77 -17.87 -9.54
N ILE A 60 11.25 -18.82 -8.78
CA ILE A 60 11.88 -20.12 -8.49
C ILE A 60 10.91 -21.25 -8.88
N GLY A 61 10.28 -21.13 -10.07
CA GLY A 61 9.26 -22.07 -10.55
C GLY A 61 7.83 -21.54 -10.45
N PRO A 62 6.81 -22.42 -10.61
CA PRO A 62 5.41 -22.01 -10.77
C PRO A 62 4.80 -21.30 -9.55
N ASN A 63 5.41 -21.45 -8.36
CA ASN A 63 4.95 -20.89 -7.10
C ASN A 63 6.00 -19.94 -6.50
N GLY A 64 6.49 -18.97 -7.28
CA GLY A 64 7.55 -18.04 -6.85
C GLY A 64 7.33 -17.42 -5.48
N ILE A 65 8.42 -17.11 -4.77
CA ILE A 65 8.37 -16.57 -3.41
C ILE A 65 8.25 -15.05 -3.48
N PRO A 66 7.31 -14.40 -2.76
CA PRO A 66 7.28 -12.95 -2.69
C PRO A 66 8.64 -12.43 -2.25
N SER A 67 9.23 -11.50 -2.99
CA SER A 67 10.49 -10.85 -2.66
C SER A 67 10.29 -9.50 -1.99
N SER A 68 9.17 -8.85 -2.31
CA SER A 68 8.72 -7.68 -1.57
C SER A 68 7.21 -7.53 -1.69
N GLU A 69 6.62 -6.86 -0.71
CA GLU A 69 5.23 -6.43 -0.74
C GLU A 69 5.10 -4.97 -0.30
N LYS A 70 4.12 -4.27 -0.86
CA LYS A 70 3.70 -2.94 -0.42
C LYS A 70 2.25 -2.99 0.02
N LEU A 71 1.97 -2.35 1.16
CA LEU A 71 0.67 -2.34 1.79
C LEU A 71 0.21 -0.93 2.16
N ILE A 72 -1.11 -0.76 2.15
CA ILE A 72 -1.80 0.28 2.92
C ILE A 72 -2.35 -0.43 4.15
N VAL A 73 -1.97 0.05 5.34
CA VAL A 73 -2.41 -0.52 6.61
C VAL A 73 -3.23 0.51 7.36
N TRP A 74 -4.47 0.17 7.73
CA TRP A 74 -5.14 0.90 8.80
C TRP A 74 -4.65 0.38 10.14
N ASP A 75 -3.81 1.16 10.83
CA ASP A 75 -3.38 0.85 12.18
C ASP A 75 -4.47 1.29 13.15
N HIS A 76 -5.18 0.32 13.75
CA HIS A 76 -6.19 0.61 14.77
C HIS A 76 -5.59 1.39 15.94
N ASN A 77 -4.44 0.96 16.47
CA ASN A 77 -3.91 1.48 17.72
C ASN A 77 -3.53 2.95 17.58
N LYS A 78 -2.90 3.30 16.46
CA LYS A 78 -2.52 4.68 16.13
C LYS A 78 -3.67 5.47 15.50
N LYS A 79 -4.71 4.79 15.00
CA LYS A 79 -5.84 5.34 14.23
C LYS A 79 -5.34 6.15 13.03
N ARG A 80 -4.49 5.53 12.21
CA ARG A 80 -3.84 6.16 11.04
C ARG A 80 -3.68 5.19 9.88
N LEU A 81 -3.60 5.74 8.67
CA LEU A 81 -3.18 4.98 7.49
C LEU A 81 -1.66 4.96 7.44
N LEU A 82 -1.08 3.77 7.39
CA LEU A 82 0.33 3.54 7.20
C LEU A 82 0.60 3.06 5.77
N TYR A 83 1.75 3.45 5.25
CA TYR A 83 2.40 2.76 4.14
C TYR A 83 3.42 1.79 4.75
N VAL A 84 3.34 0.54 4.33
CA VAL A 84 4.28 -0.50 4.75
C VAL A 84 4.93 -1.12 3.53
N GLU A 85 6.25 -1.28 3.57
CA GLU A 85 7.00 -2.04 2.57
C GLU A 85 7.80 -3.10 3.29
N ASN A 86 7.55 -4.36 2.92
CA ASN A 86 8.25 -5.51 3.47
C ASN A 86 9.09 -6.13 2.37
N GLN A 87 10.26 -6.63 2.77
CA GLN A 87 11.15 -7.40 1.95
C GLN A 87 11.25 -8.81 2.54
N TYR A 88 11.34 -9.79 1.65
CA TYR A 88 11.50 -11.18 2.05
C TYR A 88 12.88 -11.68 1.63
N GLU A 89 13.58 -12.33 2.55
CA GLU A 89 14.80 -13.05 2.23
C GLU A 89 14.44 -14.40 1.61
N ALA A 90 15.06 -14.72 0.47
CA ALA A 90 15.04 -16.08 -0.04
C ALA A 90 15.98 -16.91 0.83
N SER A 91 15.45 -17.88 1.59
CA SER A 91 16.35 -18.78 2.33
C SER A 91 17.07 -19.69 1.33
N SER A 92 18.33 -20.01 1.59
CA SER A 92 19.14 -20.89 0.74
C SER A 92 18.57 -22.31 0.63
N TRP A 93 17.65 -22.69 1.52
CA TRP A 93 16.94 -23.97 1.52
C TRP A 93 15.72 -23.96 0.58
N ASP A 94 15.10 -22.81 0.34
CA ASP A 94 13.94 -22.67 -0.55
C ASP A 94 14.30 -22.86 -2.04
N VAL A 95 15.56 -22.69 -2.39
CA VAL A 95 16.08 -22.88 -3.76
C VAL A 95 16.32 -24.37 -4.06
N TYR A 96 16.51 -25.22 -3.05
CA TYR A 96 16.89 -26.63 -3.22
C TYR A 96 15.77 -27.63 -2.95
N CYS A 97 14.64 -27.22 -2.35
CA CYS A 97 13.55 -28.12 -1.98
C CYS A 97 12.28 -27.92 -2.83
N ILE A 98 12.39 -27.97 -4.16
CA ILE A 98 11.22 -27.84 -5.06
C ILE A 98 10.54 -29.19 -5.37
N GLU A 99 11.07 -30.31 -4.88
CA GLU A 99 10.46 -31.64 -5.09
C GLU A 99 9.61 -32.16 -3.92
N ALA A 100 9.48 -31.43 -2.81
CA ALA A 100 8.81 -31.94 -1.59
C ALA A 100 7.62 -31.11 -1.07
N TYR A 101 7.21 -30.02 -1.73
CA TYR A 101 6.05 -29.22 -1.29
C TYR A 101 4.74 -29.78 -1.84
N ILE A 102 4.36 -30.97 -1.36
CA ILE A 102 3.00 -31.50 -1.40
C ILE A 102 2.58 -31.78 0.05
N ASP A 103 2.54 -30.75 0.88
CA ASP A 103 1.47 -30.58 1.88
C ASP A 103 1.60 -29.18 2.47
N GLY A 104 0.47 -28.48 2.58
CA GLY A 104 0.40 -27.06 2.86
C GLY A 104 0.62 -26.71 4.32
N ASP A 105 1.88 -26.63 4.74
CA ASP A 105 2.25 -25.96 5.99
C ASP A 105 3.63 -25.29 5.81
N ILE A 106 3.62 -23.98 5.56
CA ILE A 106 4.83 -23.17 5.60
C ILE A 106 5.14 -22.98 7.08
N GLY A 107 5.94 -23.89 7.63
CA GLY A 107 6.47 -23.77 8.98
C GLY A 107 7.30 -22.48 9.13
N ASP A 108 7.07 -21.80 10.25
CA ASP A 108 7.71 -20.57 10.76
C ASP A 108 7.43 -19.28 9.98
N GLU A 109 6.17 -18.84 10.11
CA GLU A 109 5.72 -17.45 10.02
C GLU A 109 6.58 -16.53 10.93
N ASP A 110 7.64 -15.91 10.39
CA ASP A 110 8.16 -14.55 10.72
C ASP A 110 9.66 -14.37 10.41
N ASN A 111 10.44 -15.44 10.20
CA ASN A 111 11.91 -15.30 10.15
C ASN A 111 12.49 -14.75 8.84
N ASN A 112 11.71 -14.70 7.75
CA ASN A 112 12.20 -14.23 6.45
C ASN A 112 11.65 -12.85 6.05
N LYS A 113 10.81 -12.22 6.87
CA LYS A 113 10.15 -10.94 6.55
C LYS A 113 10.83 -9.79 7.30
N THR A 114 11.35 -8.82 6.55
CA THR A 114 11.88 -7.57 7.09
C THR A 114 11.04 -6.39 6.63
N THR A 115 10.46 -5.64 7.57
CA THR A 115 9.80 -4.37 7.27
C THR A 115 10.87 -3.29 7.03
N ILE A 116 10.98 -2.82 5.79
CA ILE A 116 11.96 -1.81 5.41
C ILE A 116 11.39 -0.39 5.50
N ILE A 117 10.07 -0.24 5.38
CA ILE A 117 9.37 1.03 5.60
C ILE A 117 8.09 0.75 6.38
N GLU A 118 7.89 1.46 7.49
CA GLU A 118 6.59 1.60 8.15
C GLU A 118 6.44 3.06 8.57
N LYS A 119 5.55 3.80 7.91
CA LYS A 119 5.32 5.22 8.21
C LYS A 119 3.86 5.59 7.97
N PRO A 120 3.31 6.59 8.71
CA PRO A 120 2.05 7.20 8.32
C PRO A 120 2.10 7.63 6.86
N LEU A 121 1.10 7.24 6.07
CA LEU A 121 1.09 7.47 4.63
C LEU A 121 1.28 8.96 4.31
N ILE A 122 0.68 9.84 5.12
CA ILE A 122 0.80 11.30 4.97
C ILE A 122 2.23 11.84 5.22
N GLU A 123 3.05 11.10 5.97
CA GLU A 123 4.43 11.45 6.34
C GLU A 123 5.47 10.80 5.40
N THR A 124 5.03 9.99 4.43
CA THR A 124 5.91 9.41 3.41
C THR A 124 6.36 10.44 2.37
N SER A 125 7.35 10.04 1.57
CA SER A 125 7.84 10.85 0.45
C SER A 125 6.69 11.21 -0.50
N PHE A 126 6.79 12.34 -1.19
CA PHE A 126 5.79 12.70 -2.20
C PHE A 126 5.69 11.65 -3.32
N VAL A 127 6.81 11.02 -3.69
CA VAL A 127 6.83 9.96 -4.71
C VAL A 127 5.94 8.79 -4.29
N THR A 128 6.05 8.35 -3.04
CA THR A 128 5.22 7.27 -2.48
C THR A 128 3.74 7.65 -2.46
N ARG A 129 3.41 8.85 -1.97
CA ARG A 129 2.01 9.33 -1.95
C ARG A 129 1.42 9.46 -3.35
N LYS A 130 2.22 9.93 -4.31
CA LYS A 130 1.84 10.05 -5.72
C LYS A 130 1.60 8.68 -6.35
N GLU A 131 2.48 7.70 -6.12
CA GLU A 131 2.31 6.32 -6.58
C GLU A 131 0.96 5.77 -6.10
N VAL A 132 0.73 5.75 -4.78
CA VAL A 132 -0.50 5.24 -4.14
C VAL A 132 -1.77 5.95 -4.64
N TYR A 133 -1.69 7.27 -4.87
CA TYR A 133 -2.80 8.06 -5.37
C TYR A 133 -3.10 7.77 -6.85
N GLU A 134 -2.10 7.79 -7.72
CA GLU A 134 -2.28 7.64 -9.18
C GLU A 134 -2.65 6.22 -9.60
N SER A 135 -2.18 5.19 -8.87
CA SER A 135 -2.62 3.79 -9.10
C SER A 135 -4.01 3.49 -8.54
N GLY A 136 -4.63 4.45 -7.83
CA GLY A 136 -5.98 4.33 -7.30
C GLY A 136 -6.09 3.42 -6.07
N GLU A 137 -4.97 3.13 -5.39
CA GLU A 137 -4.95 2.17 -4.28
C GLU A 137 -5.73 2.67 -3.06
N LEU A 138 -5.86 3.99 -2.86
CA LEU A 138 -6.72 4.54 -1.81
C LEU A 138 -8.20 4.20 -2.03
N ALA A 139 -8.65 4.26 -3.29
CA ALA A 139 -10.02 3.91 -3.63
C ALA A 139 -10.25 2.41 -3.48
N LYS A 140 -9.30 1.58 -3.93
CA LYS A 140 -9.38 0.12 -3.77
C LYS A 140 -9.31 -0.31 -2.31
N PHE A 141 -8.48 0.35 -1.50
CA PHE A 141 -8.44 0.17 -0.05
C PHE A 141 -9.81 0.44 0.58
N LEU A 142 -10.46 1.55 0.23
CA LEU A 142 -11.80 1.86 0.73
C LEU A 142 -12.83 0.79 0.32
N LEU A 143 -12.76 0.27 -0.91
CA LEU A 143 -13.60 -0.84 -1.37
C LEU A 143 -13.31 -2.13 -0.61
N PHE A 144 -12.04 -2.41 -0.32
CA PHE A 144 -11.62 -3.55 0.48
C PHE A 144 -12.18 -3.47 1.91
N VAL A 145 -12.07 -2.30 2.55
CA VAL A 145 -12.70 -2.05 3.86
C VAL A 145 -14.22 -2.26 3.77
N LYS A 146 -14.89 -1.70 2.76
CA LYS A 146 -16.33 -1.91 2.57
C LYS A 146 -16.67 -3.41 2.49
N GLN A 147 -15.99 -4.16 1.63
CA GLN A 147 -16.22 -5.60 1.44
C GLN A 147 -15.99 -6.40 2.72
N ARG A 148 -14.93 -6.08 3.48
CA ARG A 148 -14.60 -6.77 4.74
C ARG A 148 -15.72 -6.66 5.78
N TYR A 149 -16.44 -5.53 5.80
CA TYR A 149 -17.51 -5.27 6.79
C TYR A 149 -18.93 -5.51 6.27
N GLU A 150 -19.12 -5.72 4.97
CA GLU A 150 -20.43 -6.04 4.37
C GLU A 150 -20.76 -7.56 4.36
N ILE A 151 -19.90 -8.43 4.91
CA ILE A 151 -20.20 -9.87 5.11
C ILE A 151 -20.75 -10.10 6.53
N VAL A 152 -21.90 -9.49 6.84
CA VAL A 152 -22.78 -9.96 7.93
C VAL A 152 -24.22 -9.76 7.47
N ASP A 153 -24.70 -10.67 6.62
CA ASP A 153 -26.13 -10.81 6.37
C ASP A 153 -26.73 -11.63 7.53
N LEU A 154 -27.14 -10.94 8.60
CA LEU A 154 -27.80 -11.53 9.78
C LEU A 154 -29.27 -11.93 9.52
N THR A 155 -29.72 -11.99 8.26
CA THR A 155 -31.11 -12.31 7.92
C THR A 155 -31.45 -13.80 7.97
N LEU A 156 -30.53 -14.68 8.39
CA LEU A 156 -30.78 -16.12 8.59
C LEU A 156 -30.79 -16.57 10.07
N VAL A 157 -31.34 -15.74 10.97
CA VAL A 157 -31.80 -16.22 12.28
C VAL A 157 -33.32 -16.07 12.34
N THR A 158 -34.05 -16.98 11.69
CA THR A 158 -35.43 -17.25 12.08
C THR A 158 -35.43 -17.88 13.46
N PRO A 159 -36.13 -17.30 14.46
CA PRO A 159 -36.39 -18.03 15.69
C PRO A 159 -37.40 -19.15 15.36
N MET A 160 -36.97 -20.40 15.45
CA MET A 160 -37.92 -21.51 15.55
C MET A 160 -38.69 -21.35 16.85
N GLN A 161 -40.02 -21.20 16.72
CA GLN A 161 -40.98 -21.30 17.81
C GLN A 161 -41.08 -22.73 18.33
#